data_AF-A0A9W9HCE5-F1
#
_entry.id   AF-A0A9W9HCE5-F1
#
_cell.length_a   1.000
_cell.length_b   1.000
_cell.length_c   1.000
_cell.angle_alpha   90.00
_cell.angle_beta   90.00
_cell.angle_gamma   90.00
#
_symmetry.space_group_name_H-M   'P 1'
#
loop_
_entity.id
_entity.type
_entity.pdbx_description
1 polymer ?
#
loop_
_entity_poly.entity_id
_entity_poly.type
_entity_poly.pdbx_seq_one_letter_code
_entity_poly.pdbx_strand_id
1 'polypeptide(L)'
;MTTTGDTSTMDVARKAFANRRDSFVVYIQELSTGDPLGQDVGAIQYQLRRIAHSLSTWTDYQGDPNQAPCPCFADRCAKLAEVVIEVADRVTIQDEQIPVMTMKMFNMLAIQLGRLTLDGHREEDVYALGFDRMAREEDRRWEIKSQGPDDGRAALLFGLWTRLNRIAEPDPSCTCDLGVSACSGQSLIGC
;
A
#
# COMPACT_ATOMS: atom_id res chain seq x y z
N MET A 1 -0.51 -13.12 38.88
CA MET A 1 -1.57 -13.00 37.85
C MET A 1 -0.97 -12.21 36.72
N THR A 2 -0.49 -12.92 35.71
CA THR A 2 0.29 -12.39 34.58
C THR A 2 -0.66 -12.04 33.44
N THR A 3 -0.55 -10.82 32.95
CA THR A 3 -1.34 -10.20 31.89
C THR A 3 -1.11 -10.94 30.57
N THR A 4 -2.12 -11.68 30.10
CA THR A 4 -2.17 -12.36 28.79
C THR A 4 -3.08 -11.63 27.79
N GLY A 5 -3.37 -10.34 28.02
CA GLY A 5 -4.43 -9.60 27.31
C GLY A 5 -4.00 -8.85 26.03
N ASP A 6 -2.73 -8.50 25.87
CA ASP A 6 -2.36 -7.47 24.87
C ASP A 6 -1.87 -8.02 23.53
N THR A 7 -1.22 -9.20 23.51
CA THR A 7 -0.70 -9.81 22.28
C THR A 7 -1.84 -10.29 21.34
N SER A 8 -2.95 -10.74 21.92
CA SER A 8 -4.08 -11.28 21.16
C SER A 8 -4.83 -10.22 20.33
N THR A 9 -4.79 -8.95 20.74
CA THR A 9 -5.59 -7.89 20.10
C THR A 9 -4.89 -7.35 18.86
N MET A 10 -3.57 -7.17 18.93
CA MET A 10 -2.74 -6.74 17.80
C MET A 10 -2.63 -7.79 16.70
N ASP A 11 -2.61 -9.08 17.03
CA ASP A 11 -2.59 -10.13 16.00
C ASP A 11 -3.92 -10.22 15.25
N VAL A 12 -5.06 -10.03 15.95
CA VAL A 12 -6.38 -9.95 15.33
C VAL A 12 -6.48 -8.73 14.41
N ALA A 13 -5.96 -7.58 14.87
CA ALA A 13 -5.85 -6.35 14.09
C ALA A 13 -5.06 -6.56 12.78
N ARG A 14 -3.85 -7.11 12.88
CA ARG A 14 -2.97 -7.42 11.74
C ARG A 14 -3.65 -8.33 10.74
N LYS A 15 -4.28 -9.40 11.22
CA LYS A 15 -4.97 -10.37 10.36
C LYS A 15 -6.18 -9.74 9.66
N ALA A 16 -6.97 -8.94 10.37
CA ALA A 16 -8.12 -8.25 9.80
C ALA A 16 -7.68 -7.22 8.73
N PHE A 17 -6.61 -6.48 9.00
CA PHE A 17 -5.99 -5.57 8.04
C PHE A 17 -5.49 -6.32 6.81
N ALA A 18 -4.65 -7.34 6.98
CA ALA A 18 -4.07 -8.13 5.89
C ALA A 18 -5.15 -8.76 5.01
N ASN A 19 -6.15 -9.42 5.61
CA ASN A 19 -7.26 -10.00 4.87
C ASN A 19 -7.99 -8.98 3.99
N ARG A 20 -8.23 -7.77 4.52
CA ARG A 20 -8.94 -6.72 3.78
C ARG A 20 -8.05 -6.12 2.69
N ARG A 21 -6.79 -5.82 2.99
CA ARG A 21 -5.78 -5.40 2.00
C ARG A 21 -5.70 -6.40 0.85
N ASP A 22 -5.54 -7.69 1.16
CA ASP A 22 -5.36 -8.75 0.17
C ASP A 22 -6.62 -8.90 -0.70
N SER A 23 -7.81 -8.78 -0.11
CA SER A 23 -9.06 -8.79 -0.89
C SER A 23 -9.15 -7.63 -1.88
N PHE A 24 -8.66 -6.44 -1.51
CA PHE A 24 -8.59 -5.30 -2.41
C PHE A 24 -7.55 -5.50 -3.51
N VAL A 25 -6.39 -6.06 -3.16
CA VAL A 25 -5.33 -6.39 -4.12
C VAL A 25 -5.85 -7.38 -5.17
N VAL A 26 -6.51 -8.46 -4.74
CA VAL A 26 -7.10 -9.46 -5.65
C VAL A 26 -8.07 -8.80 -6.63
N TYR A 27 -9.02 -8.00 -6.12
CA TYR A 27 -9.98 -7.30 -6.97
C TYR A 27 -9.30 -6.40 -8.01
N ILE A 28 -8.31 -5.60 -7.60
CA ILE A 28 -7.58 -4.72 -8.52
C ILE A 28 -6.74 -5.52 -9.52
N GLN A 29 -6.14 -6.63 -9.10
CA GLN A 29 -5.37 -7.52 -9.99
C GLN A 29 -6.25 -8.18 -11.04
N GLU A 30 -7.45 -8.61 -10.70
CA GLU A 30 -8.41 -9.17 -11.65
C GLU A 30 -8.75 -8.13 -12.74
N LEU A 31 -9.05 -6.88 -12.36
CA LEU A 31 -9.26 -5.78 -13.32
C LEU A 31 -8.02 -5.51 -14.18
N SER A 32 -6.81 -5.72 -13.65
CA SER A 32 -5.56 -5.54 -14.41
C SER A 32 -5.36 -6.57 -15.53
N THR A 33 -6.17 -7.64 -15.58
CA THR A 33 -6.17 -8.63 -16.66
C THR A 33 -6.94 -8.18 -17.90
N GLY A 34 -7.73 -7.11 -17.80
CA GLY A 34 -8.50 -6.53 -18.91
C GLY A 34 -9.99 -6.85 -18.86
N ASP A 35 -10.39 -7.84 -18.06
CA ASP A 35 -11.79 -8.21 -17.83
C ASP A 35 -12.44 -7.25 -16.82
N PRO A 36 -13.54 -6.56 -17.17
CA PRO A 36 -14.28 -5.71 -16.24
C PRO A 36 -15.12 -6.50 -15.22
N LEU A 37 -15.07 -7.83 -15.22
CA LEU A 37 -15.78 -8.72 -14.27
C LEU A 37 -17.31 -8.55 -14.34
N GLY A 38 -17.82 -8.27 -15.54
CA GLY A 38 -19.23 -7.94 -15.76
C GLY A 38 -19.68 -6.60 -15.12
N GLN A 39 -18.74 -5.78 -14.63
CA GLN A 39 -19.02 -4.48 -14.03
C GLN A 39 -19.00 -3.38 -15.10
N ASP A 40 -19.90 -2.41 -14.98
CA ASP A 40 -19.78 -1.17 -15.73
C ASP A 40 -18.73 -0.23 -15.11
N VAL A 41 -18.38 0.83 -15.84
CA VAL A 41 -17.42 1.85 -15.37
C VAL A 41 -17.82 2.41 -14.00
N GLY A 42 -19.10 2.69 -13.78
CA GLY A 42 -19.60 3.29 -12.53
C GLY A 42 -19.42 2.35 -11.33
N ALA A 43 -19.65 1.06 -11.51
CA ALA A 43 -19.45 0.04 -10.49
C ALA A 43 -17.97 -0.12 -10.14
N ILE A 44 -17.07 -0.16 -11.13
CA ILE A 44 -15.61 -0.20 -10.89
C ILE A 44 -15.17 1.06 -10.13
N GLN A 45 -15.60 2.24 -10.59
CA GLN A 45 -15.31 3.51 -9.93
C GLN A 45 -15.78 3.54 -8.48
N TYR A 46 -16.98 3.03 -8.21
CA TYR A 46 -17.53 2.93 -6.87
C TYR A 46 -16.67 2.03 -5.98
N GLN A 47 -16.25 0.85 -6.47
CA GLN A 47 -15.38 -0.04 -5.69
C GLN A 47 -14.02 0.60 -5.40
N LEU A 48 -13.39 1.26 -6.37
CA LEU A 48 -12.13 1.98 -6.16
C LEU A 48 -12.29 3.08 -5.11
N ARG A 49 -13.37 3.86 -5.15
CA ARG A 49 -13.65 4.89 -4.13
C ARG A 49 -13.90 4.28 -2.75
N ARG A 50 -14.50 3.08 -2.66
CA ARG A 50 -14.62 2.34 -1.38
C ARG A 50 -13.26 1.89 -0.85
N ILE A 51 -12.35 1.49 -1.73
CA ILE A 51 -10.97 1.15 -1.35
C ILE A 51 -10.26 2.40 -0.84
N ALA A 52 -10.34 3.52 -1.55
CA ALA A 52 -9.80 4.80 -1.11
C ALA A 52 -10.34 5.24 0.25
N HIS A 53 -11.65 5.13 0.46
CA HIS A 53 -12.26 5.42 1.75
C HIS A 53 -11.73 4.49 2.85
N SER A 54 -11.57 3.19 2.57
CA SER A 54 -11.00 2.23 3.52
C SER A 54 -9.56 2.58 3.88
N LEU A 55 -8.75 2.99 2.89
CA LEU A 55 -7.39 3.49 3.11
C LEU A 55 -7.40 4.73 4.02
N SER A 56 -8.27 5.70 3.77
CA SER A 56 -8.43 6.85 4.65
C SER A 56 -8.83 6.45 6.08
N THR A 57 -9.70 5.45 6.26
CA THR A 57 -10.03 5.00 7.63
C THR A 57 -8.88 4.28 8.35
N TRP A 58 -7.90 3.76 7.60
CA TRP A 58 -6.71 3.15 8.20
C TRP A 58 -5.70 4.18 8.71
N THR A 59 -5.81 5.46 8.34
CA THR A 59 -4.97 6.52 8.94
C THR A 59 -5.27 6.69 10.43
N ASP A 60 -6.49 6.38 10.84
CA ASP A 60 -6.97 6.50 12.21
C ASP A 60 -6.75 5.22 13.03
N TYR A 61 -6.08 4.22 12.45
CA TYR A 61 -5.85 2.93 13.10
C TYR A 61 -4.84 3.06 14.24
N GLN A 62 -5.34 3.06 15.48
CA GLN A 62 -4.55 2.94 16.70
C GLN A 62 -4.65 1.49 17.18
N GLY A 63 -3.73 0.64 16.73
CA GLY A 63 -3.74 -0.79 17.09
C GLY A 63 -3.48 -1.04 18.59
N ASP A 64 -2.64 -0.20 19.21
CA ASP A 64 -2.35 -0.23 20.64
C ASP A 64 -2.41 1.22 21.15
N PRO A 65 -3.28 1.56 22.14
CA PRO A 65 -3.33 2.89 22.72
C PRO A 65 -2.02 3.30 23.41
N ASN A 66 -1.10 2.35 23.65
CA ASN A 66 0.23 2.59 24.20
C ASN A 66 1.33 2.72 23.14
N GLN A 67 1.03 2.49 21.85
CA GLN A 67 1.97 2.70 20.75
C GLN A 67 1.46 3.82 19.85
N ALA A 68 2.33 4.79 19.59
CA ALA A 68 2.02 5.79 18.60
C ALA A 68 1.80 5.09 17.24
N PRO A 69 0.72 5.41 16.51
CA PRO A 69 0.55 4.89 15.16
C PRO A 69 1.79 5.27 14.34
N CYS A 70 2.33 4.31 13.58
CA CYS A 70 3.53 4.58 12.79
C CYS A 70 3.19 5.70 11.78
N PRO A 71 3.79 6.91 11.90
CA PRO A 71 3.35 8.08 11.14
C PRO A 71 3.38 7.85 9.62
N CYS A 72 4.33 7.01 9.19
CA CYS A 72 4.49 6.62 7.81
C CYS A 72 3.37 5.72 7.28
N PHE A 73 2.73 4.90 8.12
CA PHE A 73 1.60 4.07 7.68
C PHE A 73 0.38 4.92 7.34
N ALA A 74 0.06 5.90 8.21
CA ALA A 74 -1.04 6.83 7.97
C ALA A 74 -0.79 7.69 6.73
N ASP A 75 0.40 8.26 6.59
CA ASP A 75 0.79 9.04 5.40
C ASP A 75 0.73 8.20 4.11
N ARG A 76 1.18 6.94 4.18
CA ARG A 76 1.07 5.99 3.06
C ARG A 76 -0.37 5.71 2.65
N CYS A 77 -1.23 5.45 3.62
CA CYS A 77 -2.64 5.19 3.35
C CYS A 77 -3.33 6.44 2.77
N ALA A 78 -3.05 7.63 3.29
CA ALA A 78 -3.60 8.89 2.79
C ALA A 78 -3.19 9.15 1.34
N LYS A 79 -1.89 9.10 1.05
CA LYS A 79 -1.38 9.33 -0.32
C LYS A 79 -1.87 8.26 -1.29
N LEU A 80 -1.95 6.99 -0.88
CA LEU A 80 -2.50 5.95 -1.74
C LEU A 80 -4.00 6.14 -2.00
N ALA A 81 -4.77 6.60 -1.01
CA ALA A 81 -6.19 6.90 -1.18
C ALA A 81 -6.41 7.97 -2.27
N GLU A 82 -5.63 9.05 -2.26
CA GLU A 82 -5.68 10.09 -3.29
C GLU A 82 -5.42 9.53 -4.70
N VAL A 83 -4.39 8.69 -4.83
CA VAL A 83 -4.04 8.08 -6.12
C VAL A 83 -5.12 7.09 -6.58
N VAL A 84 -5.73 6.32 -5.67
CA VAL A 84 -6.85 5.43 -6.02
C VAL A 84 -8.05 6.22 -6.55
N ILE A 85 -8.36 7.38 -5.96
CA ILE A 85 -9.42 8.27 -6.46
C ILE A 85 -9.09 8.77 -7.87
N GLU A 86 -7.85 9.22 -8.09
CA GLU A 86 -7.42 9.68 -9.41
C GLU A 86 -7.56 8.57 -10.47
N VAL A 87 -7.16 7.34 -10.15
CA VAL A 87 -7.31 6.20 -11.06
C VAL A 87 -8.78 5.87 -11.28
N ALA A 88 -9.64 5.97 -10.25
CA ALA A 88 -11.09 5.80 -10.38
C ALA A 88 -11.66 6.76 -11.43
N ASP A 89 -11.29 8.05 -11.37
CA ASP A 89 -11.79 9.06 -12.30
C ASP A 89 -11.31 8.84 -13.75
N ARG A 90 -10.27 8.02 -13.95
CA ARG A 90 -9.71 7.66 -15.25
C ARG A 90 -10.19 6.31 -15.79
N VAL A 91 -11.02 5.57 -15.04
CA VAL A 91 -11.54 4.28 -15.48
C VAL A 91 -12.38 4.45 -16.74
N THR A 92 -12.09 3.60 -17.71
CA THR A 92 -12.78 3.53 -19.00
C THR A 92 -12.91 2.07 -19.39
N ILE A 93 -13.97 1.76 -20.15
CA ILE A 93 -14.18 0.48 -20.82
C ILE A 93 -14.40 0.78 -22.30
N GLN A 94 -13.70 0.06 -23.17
CA GLN A 94 -13.79 0.15 -24.63
C GLN A 94 -13.92 -1.27 -25.18
N ASP A 95 -14.90 -1.49 -26.06
CA ASP A 95 -15.15 -2.81 -26.65
C ASP A 95 -15.26 -3.92 -25.59
N GLU A 96 -15.99 -3.63 -24.50
CA GLU A 96 -16.20 -4.53 -23.35
C GLU A 96 -14.93 -4.90 -22.57
N GLN A 97 -13.80 -4.22 -22.84
CA GLN A 97 -12.53 -4.46 -22.17
C GLN A 97 -11.99 -3.20 -21.50
N ILE A 98 -11.20 -3.40 -20.44
CA ILE A 98 -10.44 -2.35 -19.80
C ILE A 98 -9.24 -2.03 -20.71
N PRO A 99 -9.03 -0.77 -21.13
CA PRO A 99 -7.89 -0.41 -21.96
C PRO A 99 -6.55 -0.70 -21.26
N VAL A 100 -5.53 -1.06 -22.05
CA VAL A 100 -4.18 -1.40 -21.57
C VAL A 100 -3.61 -0.36 -20.60
N MET A 101 -3.88 0.91 -20.87
CA MET A 101 -3.48 2.02 -20.01
C MET A 101 -4.08 1.87 -18.59
N THR A 102 -5.39 1.74 -18.50
CA THR A 102 -6.12 1.54 -17.24
C THR A 102 -5.68 0.25 -16.53
N MET A 103 -5.47 -0.85 -17.27
CA MET A 103 -4.91 -2.10 -16.72
C MET A 103 -3.56 -1.88 -16.05
N LYS A 104 -2.67 -1.07 -16.65
CA LYS A 104 -1.36 -0.74 -16.07
C LYS A 104 -1.48 0.09 -14.80
N MET A 105 -2.41 1.04 -14.75
CA MET A 105 -2.69 1.78 -13.51
C MET A 105 -3.19 0.87 -12.40
N PHE A 106 -4.09 -0.07 -12.71
CA PHE A 106 -4.55 -1.08 -11.75
C PHE A 106 -3.41 -1.95 -11.24
N ASN A 107 -2.54 -2.44 -12.12
CA ASN A 107 -1.39 -3.23 -11.69
C ASN A 107 -0.46 -2.43 -10.75
N MET A 108 -0.21 -1.14 -11.04
CA MET A 108 0.58 -0.28 -10.15
C MET A 108 -0.09 -0.08 -8.78
N LEU A 109 -1.41 0.14 -8.76
CA LEU A 109 -2.17 0.25 -7.51
C LEU A 109 -2.11 -1.04 -6.70
N ALA A 110 -2.32 -2.20 -7.34
CA ALA A 110 -2.25 -3.50 -6.67
C ALA A 110 -0.88 -3.72 -6.03
N ILE A 111 0.21 -3.37 -6.76
CA ILE A 111 1.56 -3.47 -6.22
C ILE A 111 1.72 -2.62 -4.95
N GLN A 112 1.30 -1.37 -4.98
CA GLN A 112 1.49 -0.48 -3.82
C GLN A 112 0.59 -0.83 -2.65
N LEU A 113 -0.65 -1.23 -2.93
CA LEU A 113 -1.60 -1.67 -1.92
C LEU A 113 -1.11 -2.94 -1.21
N GLY A 114 -0.58 -3.90 -1.96
CA GLY A 114 -0.04 -5.16 -1.43
C GLY A 114 1.16 -4.96 -0.51
N ARG A 115 1.90 -3.84 -0.64
CA ARG A 115 3.07 -3.53 0.19
C ARG A 115 2.72 -2.91 1.55
N LEU A 116 1.47 -2.51 1.77
CA LEU A 116 1.08 -1.90 3.03
C LEU A 116 1.15 -2.93 4.15
N THR A 117 1.84 -2.60 5.23
CA THR A 117 1.85 -3.36 6.47
C THR A 117 1.52 -2.42 7.63
N LEU A 118 0.77 -2.91 8.60
CA LEU A 118 0.14 -2.08 9.65
C LEU A 118 1.15 -1.42 10.58
N ASP A 119 2.26 -2.10 10.88
CA ASP A 119 3.27 -1.72 11.86
C ASP A 119 4.71 -1.85 11.32
N GLY A 120 4.85 -1.95 9.99
CA GLY A 120 6.16 -2.06 9.36
C GLY A 120 6.83 -3.43 9.49
N HIS A 121 6.21 -4.44 10.14
CA HIS A 121 6.72 -5.81 10.21
C HIS A 121 6.54 -6.57 8.90
N ARG A 122 7.29 -6.13 7.88
CA ARG A 122 7.28 -6.71 6.54
C ARG A 122 7.73 -8.16 6.51
N GLU A 123 8.59 -8.57 7.45
CA GLU A 123 9.22 -9.89 7.44
C GLU A 123 8.23 -11.03 7.76
N GLU A 124 7.16 -10.74 8.51
CA GLU A 124 6.14 -11.73 8.89
C GLU A 124 5.03 -11.86 7.83
N ASP A 125 4.84 -10.81 7.02
CA ASP A 125 3.83 -10.77 5.96
C ASP A 125 4.43 -11.15 4.60
N VAL A 126 4.46 -12.46 4.34
CA VAL A 126 4.99 -13.04 3.10
C VAL A 126 4.30 -12.48 1.85
N TYR A 127 3.01 -12.13 1.95
CA TYR A 127 2.26 -11.55 0.85
C TYR A 127 2.81 -10.16 0.51
N ALA A 128 3.00 -9.31 1.53
CA ALA A 128 3.59 -7.99 1.35
C ALA A 128 5.04 -8.03 0.82
N LEU A 129 5.87 -9.00 1.25
CA LEU A 129 7.22 -9.21 0.71
C LEU A 129 7.20 -9.50 -0.80
N GLY A 130 6.23 -10.30 -1.25
CA GLY A 130 6.04 -10.59 -2.67
C GLY A 130 5.82 -9.31 -3.48
N PHE A 131 4.97 -8.42 -2.99
CA PHE A 131 4.70 -7.14 -3.65
C PHE A 131 5.84 -6.13 -3.54
N ASP A 132 6.62 -6.15 -2.45
CA ASP A 132 7.84 -5.36 -2.32
C ASP A 132 8.86 -5.75 -3.41
N ARG A 133 9.00 -7.05 -3.69
CA ARG A 133 9.83 -7.54 -4.81
C ARG A 133 9.27 -7.09 -6.16
N MET A 134 7.96 -7.14 -6.36
CA MET A 134 7.34 -6.67 -7.61
C MET A 134 7.56 -5.18 -7.83
N ALA A 135 7.46 -4.36 -6.78
CA ALA A 135 7.76 -2.93 -6.88
C ALA A 135 9.20 -2.67 -7.29
N ARG A 136 10.18 -3.34 -6.68
CA ARG A 136 11.60 -3.18 -7.08
C ARG A 136 11.86 -3.57 -8.53
N GLU A 137 11.20 -4.61 -9.02
CA GLU A 137 11.32 -4.98 -10.44
C GLU A 137 10.66 -3.95 -11.36
N GLU A 138 9.54 -3.37 -10.94
CA GLU A 138 8.89 -2.29 -11.68
C GLU A 138 9.75 -1.01 -11.67
N ASP A 139 10.40 -0.67 -10.56
CA ASP A 139 11.40 0.42 -10.47
C ASP A 139 12.52 0.23 -11.48
N ARG A 140 13.12 -0.97 -11.47
CA ARG A 140 14.17 -1.34 -12.40
C ARG A 140 13.71 -1.22 -13.85
N ARG A 141 12.45 -1.57 -14.16
CA ARG A 141 11.89 -1.40 -15.51
C ARG A 141 11.80 0.07 -15.89
N TRP A 142 11.39 0.95 -15.00
CA TRP A 142 11.30 2.39 -15.28
C TRP A 142 12.69 3.03 -15.43
N GLU A 143 13.67 2.59 -14.65
CA GLU A 143 15.08 3.00 -14.82
C GLU A 143 15.60 2.62 -16.21
N ILE A 144 15.37 1.38 -16.65
CA ILE A 144 15.86 0.86 -17.94
C ILE A 144 15.05 1.42 -19.13
N LYS A 145 13.72 1.53 -19.00
CA LYS A 145 12.81 1.95 -20.10
C LYS A 145 12.69 3.46 -20.27
N SER A 146 13.32 4.26 -19.41
CA SER A 146 13.39 5.72 -19.54
C SER A 146 14.01 6.23 -20.86
N GLN A 147 14.44 5.34 -21.77
CA GLN A 147 15.09 5.65 -23.05
C GLN A 147 14.26 5.34 -24.32
N GLY A 148 12.97 5.02 -24.21
CA GLY A 148 12.08 4.82 -25.38
C GLY A 148 11.40 6.13 -25.87
N PRO A 149 10.83 6.17 -27.10
CA PRO A 149 10.11 7.34 -27.58
C PRO A 149 8.99 7.71 -26.61
N ASP A 150 8.99 8.97 -26.19
CA ASP A 150 8.08 9.54 -25.20
C ASP A 150 6.65 9.58 -25.77
N ASP A 151 5.92 8.48 -25.62
CA ASP A 151 4.47 8.52 -25.76
C ASP A 151 3.86 9.09 -24.47
N GLY A 152 2.88 10.00 -24.60
CA GLY A 152 2.28 10.66 -23.42
C GLY A 152 1.63 9.68 -22.42
N ARG A 153 1.43 8.42 -22.81
CA ARG A 153 0.91 7.35 -21.93
C ARG A 153 2.01 6.82 -21.00
N ALA A 154 3.23 6.67 -21.49
CA ALA A 154 4.40 6.31 -20.70
C ALA A 154 4.74 7.40 -19.68
N ALA A 155 4.71 8.69 -20.08
CA ALA A 155 4.91 9.81 -19.16
C ALA A 155 3.86 9.84 -18.03
N LEU A 156 2.59 9.60 -18.36
CA LEU A 156 1.50 9.50 -17.39
C LEU A 156 1.73 8.35 -16.39
N LEU A 157 2.06 7.16 -16.90
CA LEU A 157 2.36 5.99 -16.07
C LEU A 157 3.57 6.19 -15.17
N PHE A 158 4.63 6.77 -15.70
CA PHE A 158 5.83 7.06 -14.94
C PHE A 158 5.57 8.10 -13.84
N GLY A 159 4.79 9.16 -14.16
CA GLY A 159 4.38 10.15 -13.18
C GLY A 159 3.50 9.57 -12.07
N LEU A 160 2.59 8.65 -12.43
CA LEU A 160 1.80 7.89 -11.46
C LEU A 160 2.69 7.01 -10.56
N TRP A 161 3.57 6.22 -11.16
CA TRP A 161 4.49 5.32 -10.46
C TRP A 161 5.44 6.07 -9.52
N THR A 162 5.99 7.21 -9.97
CA THR A 162 6.88 8.04 -9.16
C THR A 162 6.18 8.57 -7.90
N ARG A 163 4.94 9.06 -8.04
CA ARG A 163 4.15 9.48 -6.86
C ARG A 163 3.87 8.30 -5.93
N LEU A 164 3.53 7.16 -6.50
CA LEU A 164 3.28 5.92 -5.77
C LEU A 164 4.51 5.37 -5.03
N ASN A 165 5.73 5.57 -5.53
CA ASN A 165 6.94 5.09 -4.87
C ASN A 165 7.59 6.06 -3.90
N ARG A 166 7.38 7.36 -4.07
CA ARG A 166 7.72 8.33 -3.02
C ARG A 166 6.95 8.07 -1.73
N ILE A 167 5.82 7.37 -1.83
CA ILE A 167 5.07 6.84 -0.68
C ILE A 167 5.83 5.69 0.00
N ALA A 168 6.70 4.98 -0.73
CA ALA A 168 7.32 3.73 -0.31
C ALA A 168 8.77 3.85 0.21
N GLU A 169 9.42 5.01 0.09
CA GLU A 169 10.72 5.23 0.74
C GLU A 169 10.51 5.28 2.25
N PRO A 170 11.25 4.48 3.05
CA PRO A 170 11.32 4.71 4.47
C PRO A 170 12.07 6.04 4.65
N ASP A 171 11.38 7.07 5.13
CA ASP A 171 12.08 8.22 5.71
C ASP A 171 13.08 7.67 6.74
N PRO A 172 14.36 8.08 6.75
CA PRO A 172 15.28 7.68 7.80
C PRO A 172 14.78 8.02 9.21
N SER A 173 13.83 8.95 9.37
CA SER A 173 13.12 9.23 10.62
C SER A 173 11.91 8.31 10.89
N CYS A 174 11.63 7.37 9.99
CA CYS A 174 10.55 6.40 10.08
C CYS A 174 10.96 5.23 10.97
N THR A 175 11.27 5.49 12.23
CA THR A 175 11.20 4.45 13.26
C THR A 175 9.75 4.37 13.70
N CYS A 176 9.10 3.23 13.46
CA CYS A 176 7.95 2.89 14.28
C CYS A 176 8.55 2.62 15.67
N ASP A 177 8.73 3.67 16.48
CA ASP A 177 9.31 3.55 17.82
C ASP A 177 8.39 2.63 18.62
N LEU A 178 8.75 1.35 18.66
CA LEU A 178 8.33 0.46 19.71
C LEU A 178 8.74 1.17 21.00
N GLY A 179 7.78 1.43 21.88
CA GLY A 179 8.04 1.97 23.20
C GLY A 179 8.98 1.04 23.97
N VAL A 180 10.28 1.16 23.73
CA VAL A 180 11.30 0.67 24.64
C VAL A 180 11.27 1.69 25.77
N SER A 181 10.41 1.41 26.74
CA SER A 181 10.54 1.93 28.10
C SER A 181 12.02 2.01 28.42
N ALA A 182 12.50 3.24 28.62
CA ALA A 182 13.87 3.53 28.96
C ALA A 182 14.26 2.77 30.25
N CYS A 183 14.77 1.55 30.10
CA CYS A 183 15.69 0.99 31.06
C CYS A 183 17.02 1.67 30.79
N SER A 184 17.20 2.81 31.45
CA SER A 184 18.50 3.47 31.62
C SER A 184 19.48 2.49 32.29
N GLY A 185 20.12 1.66 31.49
CA GLY A 185 21.34 0.95 31.84
C GLY A 185 22.50 1.92 31.70
N GLN A 186 22.82 2.65 32.78
CA GLN A 186 24.10 3.34 32.85
C GLN A 186 25.23 2.30 32.88
N SER A 187 26.24 2.66 32.10
CA SER A 187 27.41 1.90 31.70
C SER A 187 28.26 1.38 32.86
N LEU A 188 28.87 0.23 32.61
CA LEU A 188 29.97 -0.35 33.36
C LEU A 188 31.22 0.55 33.36
N ILE A 189 31.83 0.65 34.56
CA ILE A 189 33.28 0.67 34.88
C ILE A 189 34.10 1.93 34.54
N GLY A 190 34.65 2.55 35.59
CA GLY A 190 35.79 3.47 35.56
C GLY A 190 36.21 3.92 36.97
N CYS A 191 37.20 3.22 37.55
CA CYS A 191 37.78 3.30 38.91
C CYS A 191 37.00 2.65 40.06
#